data_AF-N0B2E6-F1
#
_entry.id   AF-N0B2E6-F1
#
_cell.length_a   1.000
_cell.length_b   1.000
_cell.length_c   1.000
_cell.angle_alpha   90.00
_cell.angle_beta   90.00
_cell.angle_gamma   90.00
#
_symmetry.space_group_name_H-M   'P 1'
#
loop_
_entity.id
_entity.type
_entity.pdbx_description
1 polymer ?
#
loop_
_entity_poly.entity_id
_entity_poly.type
_entity_poly.pdbx_seq_one_letter_code
_entity_poly.pdbx_strand_id
1 'polypeptide(L)'
;MLSLDPPIPGFTTWDAEGHGFGFAGATVNERVRGRVKKNLITAVIERAEAERLLQIVAQKVPVPHLTFWIEPVERFGRLQPLKPTRTNPLDRETCQ
;
A
#
# COMPACT_ATOMS: atom_id res chain seq x y z
N MET A 1 10.03 3.38 -0.70
CA MET A 1 8.54 3.42 -0.60
C MET A 1 8.03 3.33 0.84
N LEU A 2 8.87 2.99 1.84
CA LEU A 2 8.47 2.87 3.26
C LEU A 2 8.85 4.07 4.15
N SER A 3 9.58 5.06 3.63
CA SER A 3 10.07 6.23 4.38
C SER A 3 9.16 7.44 4.13
N LEU A 4 7.91 7.36 4.59
CA LEU A 4 6.99 8.49 4.60
C LEU A 4 6.91 9.07 6.00
N ASP A 5 6.75 10.39 6.08
CA ASP A 5 6.56 11.13 7.32
C ASP A 5 5.23 11.90 7.22
N PRO A 6 4.22 11.57 8.04
CA PRO A 6 4.19 10.49 9.02
C PRO A 6 4.22 9.09 8.37
N PRO A 7 4.69 8.05 9.09
CA PRO A 7 4.72 6.68 8.58
C PRO A 7 3.30 6.19 8.25
N ILE A 8 3.15 5.54 7.09
CA ILE A 8 1.86 4.93 6.72
C ILE A 8 1.50 3.89 7.81
N PRO A 9 0.24 3.88 8.28
CA PRO A 9 -0.30 2.78 9.06
C PRO A 9 -0.05 1.40 8.43
N GLY A 10 -0.21 0.33 9.22
CA GLY A 10 -0.05 -1.04 8.71
C GLY A 10 -0.89 -1.27 7.44
N PHE A 11 -0.26 -1.88 6.44
CA PHE A 11 -0.89 -2.23 5.16
C PHE A 11 -0.74 -3.74 4.91
N THR A 12 -1.56 -4.25 4.02
CA THR A 12 -1.52 -5.64 3.55
C THR A 12 -1.22 -5.66 2.06
N THR A 13 -0.44 -6.66 1.63
CA THR A 13 -0.12 -6.88 0.22
C THR A 13 -0.58 -8.24 -0.25
N TRP A 14 -1.01 -8.32 -1.51
CA TRP A 14 -1.53 -9.54 -2.12
C TRP A 14 -1.07 -9.61 -3.58
N ASP A 15 -0.71 -10.80 -4.05
CA ASP A 15 -0.48 -11.06 -5.48
C ASP A 15 -1.84 -11.08 -6.20
N ALA A 16 -1.93 -10.44 -7.37
CA ALA A 16 -3.14 -10.35 -8.19
C ALA A 16 -2.84 -10.51 -9.69
N GLU A 17 -3.87 -10.79 -10.48
CA GLU A 17 -3.80 -10.86 -11.94
C GLU A 17 -4.65 -9.75 -12.54
N GLY A 18 -4.03 -8.90 -13.35
CA GLY A 18 -4.71 -7.83 -14.06
C GLY A 18 -5.14 -8.28 -15.46
N HIS A 19 -6.40 -8.02 -15.81
CA HIS A 19 -6.98 -8.24 -17.12
C HIS A 19 -7.55 -6.89 -17.62
N GLY A 20 -7.13 -6.38 -18.78
CA GLY A 20 -7.51 -5.02 -19.20
C GLY A 20 -7.16 -4.63 -20.65
N PHE A 21 -7.54 -3.41 -21.03
CA PHE A 21 -7.65 -2.88 -22.41
C PHE A 21 -6.34 -2.47 -23.10
N GLY A 22 -5.22 -3.13 -22.81
CA GLY A 22 -4.00 -2.85 -23.56
C GLY A 22 -2.76 -3.50 -22.98
N PHE A 23 -2.08 -4.25 -23.84
CA PHE A 23 -0.74 -4.80 -23.55
C PHE A 23 0.38 -3.83 -23.99
N ALA A 24 0.06 -2.55 -24.19
CA ALA A 24 1.06 -1.54 -24.50
C ALA A 24 2.00 -1.40 -23.30
N GLY A 25 3.20 -1.97 -23.40
CA GLY A 25 4.17 -2.05 -22.30
C GLY A 25 4.21 -3.38 -21.54
N ALA A 26 3.36 -4.35 -21.91
CA ALA A 26 3.44 -5.70 -21.35
C ALA A 26 4.59 -6.48 -22.01
N THR A 27 5.30 -7.28 -21.22
CA THR A 27 6.32 -8.19 -21.73
C THR A 27 5.72 -9.21 -22.72
N VAL A 28 6.56 -9.81 -23.57
CA VAL A 28 6.11 -10.81 -24.54
C VAL A 28 5.34 -11.96 -23.87
N ASN A 29 5.78 -12.40 -22.69
CA ASN A 29 5.10 -13.45 -21.93
C ASN A 29 3.70 -13.03 -21.43
N GLU A 30 3.53 -11.77 -21.03
CA GLU A 30 2.23 -11.26 -20.56
C GLU A 30 1.23 -11.10 -21.71
N ARG A 31 1.73 -10.71 -22.90
CA ARG A 31 0.93 -10.69 -24.14
C ARG A 31 0.42 -12.08 -24.53
N VAL A 32 1.26 -13.10 -24.41
CA VAL A 32 0.89 -14.49 -24.74
C VAL A 32 -0.07 -15.08 -23.71
N ARG A 33 0.10 -14.75 -22.43
CA ARG A 33 -0.76 -15.28 -21.34
C ARG A 33 -2.11 -14.58 -21.19
N GLY A 34 -2.28 -13.38 -21.77
CA GLY A 34 -3.52 -12.61 -21.63
C GLY A 34 -3.77 -12.03 -20.23
N ARG A 35 -2.75 -12.05 -19.36
CA ARG A 35 -2.80 -11.56 -17.97
C ARG A 35 -1.46 -10.95 -17.55
N VAL A 36 -1.52 -9.92 -16.71
CA VAL A 36 -0.34 -9.21 -16.18
C VAL A 36 -0.25 -9.47 -14.68
N LYS A 37 0.94 -9.82 -14.16
CA LYS A 37 1.11 -9.96 -12.70
C LYS A 37 1.01 -8.58 -12.06
N LYS A 38 0.17 -8.45 -11.03
CA LYS A 38 -0.04 -7.22 -10.27
C LYS A 38 0.22 -7.48 -8.80
N ASN A 39 0.70 -6.45 -8.11
CA ASN A 39 0.76 -6.42 -6.65
C ASN A 39 -0.29 -5.44 -6.17
N LEU A 40 -1.14 -5.88 -5.24
CA LEU A 40 -2.14 -5.01 -4.61
C LEU A 40 -1.65 -4.61 -3.22
N ILE A 41 -1.74 -3.32 -2.91
CA ILE A 41 -1.44 -2.76 -1.60
C ILE A 41 -2.74 -2.18 -1.05
N THR A 42 -3.14 -2.64 0.13
CA THR A 42 -4.40 -2.23 0.78
C THR A 42 -4.10 -1.73 2.17
N ALA A 43 -4.64 -0.57 2.54
CA ALA A 43 -4.55 -0.02 3.89
C ALA A 43 -5.90 0.56 4.32
N VAL A 44 -6.21 0.47 5.61
CA VAL A 44 -7.37 1.13 6.20
C VAL A 44 -6.87 2.36 6.95
N ILE A 45 -7.13 3.53 6.38
CA ILE A 45 -6.63 4.82 6.85
C ILE A 45 -7.71 5.89 6.68
N GLU A 46 -7.49 7.04 7.32
CA GLU A 46 -8.37 8.20 7.16
C GLU A 46 -8.39 8.69 5.71
N ARG A 47 -9.55 9.17 5.24
CA ARG A 47 -9.72 9.64 3.85
C ARG A 47 -8.69 10.70 3.47
N ALA A 48 -8.48 11.69 4.35
CA ALA A 48 -7.52 12.77 4.08
C ALA A 48 -6.08 12.25 3.97
N GLU A 49 -5.74 11.18 4.69
CA GLU A 49 -4.43 10.55 4.60
C GLU A 49 -4.27 9.74 3.31
N ALA A 50 -5.31 9.02 2.88
CA ALA A 50 -5.33 8.32 1.60
C ALA A 50 -5.09 9.29 0.43
N GLU A 51 -5.78 10.44 0.42
CA GLU A 51 -5.58 11.47 -0.60
C GLU A 51 -4.14 11.99 -0.62
N ARG A 52 -3.56 12.32 0.56
CA ARG A 52 -2.15 12.74 0.66
C ARG A 52 -1.20 11.67 0.12
N LEU A 53 -1.42 10.40 0.49
CA LEU A 53 -0.58 9.30 0.05
C LEU A 53 -0.63 9.12 -1.47
N LEU A 54 -1.82 9.20 -2.06
CA LEU A 54 -2.00 9.10 -3.52
C LEU A 54 -1.26 10.21 -4.26
N GLN A 55 -1.27 11.44 -3.74
CA GLN A 55 -0.47 12.54 -4.32
C GLN A 55 1.03 12.23 -4.28
N ILE A 56 1.53 11.72 -3.16
CA ILE A 56 2.94 11.36 -3.02
C ILE A 56 3.31 10.21 -3.96
N VAL A 57 2.45 9.19 -4.07
CA VAL A 57 2.65 8.07 -4.99
C VAL A 57 2.68 8.55 -6.44
N ALA A 58 1.72 9.39 -6.85
CA ALA A 58 1.67 9.96 -8.20
C ALA A 58 2.93 10.75 -8.56
N GLN A 59 3.55 11.44 -7.59
CA GLN A 59 4.78 12.21 -7.80
C GLN A 59 6.05 11.34 -7.82
N LYS A 60 6.10 10.27 -7.01
CA LYS A 60 7.33 9.52 -6.75
C LYS A 60 7.43 8.18 -7.47
N VAL A 61 6.33 7.66 -8.01
CA VAL A 61 6.27 6.31 -8.56
C VAL A 61 6.03 6.36 -10.07
N PRO A 62 7.08 6.18 -10.90
CA PRO A 62 6.94 6.16 -12.35
C PRO A 62 6.46 4.77 -12.83
N VAL A 63 5.27 4.34 -12.39
CA VAL A 63 4.66 3.08 -12.83
C VAL A 63 3.56 3.38 -13.84
N PRO A 64 3.75 2.99 -15.12
CA PRO A 64 2.71 3.14 -16.13
C PRO A 64 1.43 2.41 -15.73
N HIS A 65 0.28 3.05 -15.98
CA HIS A 65 -1.05 2.48 -15.71
C HIS A 65 -1.25 2.04 -14.25
N LEU A 66 -0.62 2.73 -13.29
CA LEU A 66 -0.95 2.57 -11.88
C LEU A 66 -2.37 3.06 -11.63
N THR A 67 -3.24 2.15 -11.18
CA THR A 67 -4.63 2.44 -10.84
C THR A 67 -4.84 2.37 -9.34
N PHE A 68 -5.74 3.19 -8.82
CA PHE A 68 -6.16 3.15 -7.43
C PHE A 68 -7.68 3.27 -7.34
N TRP A 69 -8.23 2.86 -6.21
CA TRP A 69 -9.61 3.16 -5.82
C TRP A 69 -9.67 3.32 -4.30
N ILE A 70 -10.71 3.97 -3.81
CA ILE A 70 -11.00 4.12 -2.38
C ILE A 70 -12.39 3.57 -2.13
N GLU A 71 -12.48 2.58 -1.25
CA GLU A 71 -13.75 2.03 -0.76
C GLU A 71 -14.06 2.56 0.65
N PRO A 72 -15.33 2.85 0.98
CA PRO A 72 -15.72 3.22 2.34
C PRO A 72 -15.59 2.02 3.28
N VAL A 73 -14.98 2.24 4.44
CA VAL A 73 -14.91 1.23 5.52
C VAL A 73 -15.89 1.61 6.62
N GLU A 74 -16.98 0.86 6.71
CA GLU A 74 -18.03 1.07 7.73
C GLU A 74 -17.51 0.87 9.16
N ARG A 75 -16.59 -0.09 9.35
CA ARG A 75 -15.97 -0.37 10.66
C ARG A 75 -14.62 -1.05 10.49
N PHE A 76 -13.66 -0.62 11.30
CA PHE A 76 -12.34 -1.24 11.40
C PHE A 76 -11.95 -1.47 12.85
N GLY A 77 -11.30 -2.59 13.13
CA GLY A 77 -10.88 -2.92 14.49
C GLY A 77 -10.08 -4.21 14.52
N ARG A 78 -9.46 -4.48 15.67
CA ARG A 78 -8.79 -5.76 15.94
C ARG A 78 -9.71 -6.63 16.78
N LEU A 79 -9.84 -7.89 16.41
CA LEU A 79 -10.57 -8.88 17.22
C LEU A 79 -9.83 -9.26 18.49
N GLN A 80 -8.50 -9.10 18.48
CA GLN A 80 -7.64 -9.35 19.64
C GLN A 80 -6.81 -8.09 19.95
N PRO A 81 -6.62 -7.75 21.23
CA PRO A 81 -5.71 -6.69 21.61
C PRO A 81 -4.30 -7.00 21.10
N LEU A 82 -3.60 -5.97 20.62
CA LEU A 82 -2.16 -6.08 20.43
C LEU A 82 -1.55 -6.42 21.78
N LYS A 83 -0.82 -7.53 21.85
CA LYS A 83 0.08 -7.77 22.98
C LYS A 83 1.06 -6.59 22.99
N PRO A 84 1.18 -5.84 24.09
CA PRO A 84 2.18 -4.78 24.14
C PRO A 84 3.54 -5.43 23.88
N THR A 85 4.16 -5.05 22.77
CA THR A 85 5.56 -5.36 22.53
C THR A 85 6.30 -4.75 23.71
N ARG A 86 7.03 -5.57 24.48
CA ARG A 86 7.88 -5.03 25.55
C ARG A 86 8.82 -4.02 24.89
N THR A 87 8.61 -2.74 25.17
CA THR A 87 9.55 -1.69 24.81
C THR A 87 10.86 -2.04 25.51
N ASN A 88 11.95 -2.13 24.74
CA ASN A 88 13.26 -2.37 25.32
C ASN A 88 13.59 -1.16 26.22
N PRO A 89 13.99 -1.33 27.49
CA PRO A 89 14.34 -0.21 28.35
C PRO A 89 15.43 0.73 27.79
N LEU A 90 16.16 0.32 26.75
CA LEU A 90 17.14 1.14 26.04
C LEU A 90 16.54 2.22 25.12
N ASP A 91 15.24 2.18 24.80
CA ASP A 91 14.58 3.20 23.95
C ASP A 91 14.28 4.51 24.70
N ARG A 92 14.58 4.59 26.01
CA ARG A 92 14.35 5.78 26.85
C ARG A 92 15.57 6.71 26.94
N GLU A 93 16.73 6.31 26.44
CA GLU A 93 17.97 7.08 26.57
C GLU A 93 18.28 7.90 25.32
N THR A 94 17.36 8.77 24.89
CA THR A 94 17.72 9.89 24.00
C THR A 94 16.72 11.04 24.14
N CYS A 95 16.70 11.63 25.33
CA CYS A 95 16.28 13.01 25.51
C CYS A 95 17.14 13.60 26.65
N GLN A 96 18.29 14.15 26.27
CA GLN A 96 19.00 15.19 27.01
C GLN A 96 19.31 16.31 26.03
#